data_AF-A0A948GAB2-F1
#
_entry.id   AF-A0A948GAB2-F1
#
_cell.length_a   1.000
_cell.length_b   1.000
_cell.length_c   1.000
_cell.angle_alpha   90.00
_cell.angle_beta   90.00
_cell.angle_gamma   90.00
#
_symmetry.space_group_name_H-M   'P 1'
#
loop_
_entity.id
_entity.type
_entity.pdbx_description
1 polymer ?
#
loop_
_entity_poly.entity_id
_entity_poly.type
_entity_poly.pdbx_seq_one_letter_code
_entity_poly.pdbx_strand_id
1 'polypeptide(L)'
;MIKKILSKILRNKGLLTLYGSLIIFSGVVVGVTYAAFSDKSNVLGATFTVGSADLKFLSNLANETDPTTYVDELPGPNFQNVSPIWQENYTLKLINRGTSKLAITTNSAYETAKDPKDLRSDILVEIIKWNDLDKDGEIDSGEETLSLGKKTIIKWKTEGFSLGELEAGQIIPIILRFTAPTLTDTQQGATGIFDFEFKSIQM
;
A
#
# COMPACT_ATOMS: atom_id res chain seq x y z
N MET A 1 -38.38 50.44 4.73
CA MET A 1 -38.90 49.16 4.19
C MET A 1 -38.02 47.95 4.55
N ILE A 2 -36.68 48.09 4.54
CA ILE A 2 -35.71 47.02 4.82
C ILE A 2 -35.78 46.42 6.25
N LYS A 3 -36.04 47.22 7.28
CA LYS A 3 -36.13 46.74 8.69
C LYS A 3 -37.26 45.72 8.94
N LYS A 4 -38.38 45.80 8.21
CA LYS A 4 -39.51 44.85 8.34
C LYS A 4 -39.21 43.49 7.67
N ILE A 5 -38.31 43.46 6.70
CA ILE A 5 -37.91 42.24 6.01
C ILE A 5 -36.89 41.47 6.88
N LEU A 6 -35.92 42.17 7.48
CA LEU A 6 -34.96 41.55 8.40
C LEU A 6 -35.61 40.95 9.66
N SER A 7 -36.61 41.62 10.25
CA SER A 7 -37.25 41.09 11.46
C SER A 7 -38.12 39.84 11.21
N LYS A 8 -38.60 39.67 9.98
CA LYS A 8 -39.39 38.50 9.57
C LYS A 8 -38.49 37.27 9.32
N ILE A 9 -37.27 37.49 8.84
CA ILE A 9 -36.24 36.46 8.65
C ILE A 9 -35.70 35.97 10.00
N LEU A 10 -35.48 36.86 10.97
CA LEU A 10 -34.97 36.53 12.31
C LEU A 10 -35.98 35.78 13.21
N ARG A 11 -37.29 35.80 12.89
CA ARG A 11 -38.31 35.10 13.70
C ARG A 11 -38.51 33.64 13.33
N ASN A 12 -38.04 33.19 12.16
CA ASN A 12 -38.29 31.84 11.69
C ASN A 12 -37.07 30.95 11.95
N LYS A 13 -36.97 30.43 13.18
CA LYS A 13 -35.85 29.59 13.63
C LYS A 13 -35.55 28.42 12.69
N GLY A 14 -36.58 27.85 12.04
CA GLY A 14 -36.44 26.74 11.09
C GLY A 14 -35.76 27.11 9.76
N LEU A 15 -35.83 28.38 9.35
CA LEU A 15 -35.24 28.87 8.10
C LEU A 15 -33.76 29.24 8.30
N LEU A 16 -33.38 29.66 9.51
CA LEU A 16 -31.99 29.89 9.92
C LEU A 16 -31.21 28.57 10.09
N THR A 17 -31.82 27.51 10.63
CA THR A 17 -31.19 26.18 10.70
C THR A 17 -30.98 25.53 9.33
N LEU A 18 -31.90 25.75 8.37
CA LEU A 18 -31.81 25.20 7.02
C LEU A 18 -30.64 25.79 6.21
N TYR A 19 -30.42 27.10 6.31
CA TYR A 19 -29.27 27.73 5.64
C TYR A 19 -27.94 27.45 6.34
N GLY A 20 -27.95 27.31 7.68
CA GLY A 20 -26.78 26.90 8.44
C GLY A 20 -26.31 25.48 8.10
N SER A 21 -27.24 24.52 7.92
CA SER A 21 -26.88 23.14 7.59
C SER A 21 -26.35 22.99 6.17
N LEU A 22 -26.84 23.77 5.20
CA LEU A 22 -26.38 23.71 3.81
C LEU A 22 -24.91 24.18 3.64
N ILE A 23 -24.48 25.16 4.43
CA ILE A 23 -23.10 25.69 4.43
C ILE A 23 -22.13 24.72 5.12
N ILE A 24 -22.59 24.01 6.16
CA ILE A 24 -21.78 22.98 6.83
C ILE A 24 -21.62 21.75 5.92
N PHE A 25 -22.66 21.37 5.17
CA PHE A 25 -22.62 20.22 4.29
C PHE A 25 -21.66 20.39 3.09
N SER A 26 -21.58 21.60 2.51
CA SER A 26 -20.64 21.87 1.41
C SER A 26 -19.17 21.90 1.86
N GLY A 27 -18.89 22.36 3.10
CA GLY A 27 -17.54 22.31 3.68
C GLY A 27 -17.03 20.89 3.92
N VAL A 28 -17.91 19.96 4.33
CA VAL A 28 -17.55 18.55 4.51
C VAL A 28 -17.19 17.90 3.18
N VAL A 29 -17.95 18.16 2.10
CA VAL A 29 -17.69 17.58 0.77
C VAL A 29 -16.37 18.06 0.16
N VAL A 30 -16.00 19.34 0.36
CA VAL A 30 -14.68 19.86 -0.05
C VAL A 30 -13.56 19.27 0.82
N GLY A 31 -13.81 19.05 2.10
CA GLY A 31 -12.86 18.39 3.02
C GLY A 31 -12.57 16.93 2.63
N VAL A 32 -13.59 16.12 2.32
CA VAL A 32 -13.38 14.72 1.90
C VAL A 32 -12.75 14.62 0.51
N THR A 33 -12.98 15.56 -0.40
CA THR A 33 -12.24 15.59 -1.67
C THR A 33 -10.80 15.99 -1.48
N TYR A 34 -10.48 16.96 -0.60
CA TYR A 34 -9.09 17.31 -0.31
C TYR A 34 -8.33 16.16 0.36
N ALA A 35 -8.95 15.37 1.23
CA ALA A 35 -8.34 14.15 1.78
C ALA A 35 -8.09 13.10 0.68
N ALA A 36 -9.07 12.85 -0.21
CA ALA A 36 -8.91 11.90 -1.31
C ALA A 36 -7.88 12.34 -2.37
N PHE A 37 -7.67 13.65 -2.55
CA PHE A 37 -6.59 14.19 -3.40
C PHE A 37 -5.25 14.31 -2.66
N SER A 38 -5.24 14.49 -1.34
CA SER A 38 -4.05 14.36 -0.50
C SER A 38 -3.52 12.93 -0.51
N ASP A 39 -4.41 11.92 -0.51
CA ASP A 39 -4.04 10.51 -0.72
C ASP A 39 -3.46 10.27 -2.12
N LYS A 40 -3.94 10.99 -3.15
CA LYS A 40 -3.34 10.95 -4.50
C LYS A 40 -2.11 11.85 -4.68
N SER A 41 -1.79 12.72 -3.73
CA SER A 41 -0.65 13.65 -3.82
C SER A 41 0.66 13.06 -3.28
N ASN A 42 0.64 11.81 -2.81
CA ASN A 42 1.85 11.07 -2.42
C ASN A 42 2.46 10.25 -3.57
N VAL A 43 2.41 10.75 -4.81
CA VAL A 43 3.34 10.30 -5.89
C VAL A 43 4.75 10.90 -5.65
N LEU A 44 5.20 10.77 -4.40
CA LEU A 44 6.52 10.98 -3.83
C LEU A 44 6.81 9.82 -2.83
N GLY A 45 6.06 8.72 -2.93
CA GLY A 45 6.20 7.53 -2.11
C GLY A 45 6.82 6.37 -2.88
N ALA A 46 7.00 5.25 -2.20
CA ALA A 46 7.42 4.00 -2.82
C ALA A 46 6.33 3.44 -3.74
N THR A 47 6.73 2.54 -4.62
CA THR A 47 5.85 1.83 -5.55
C THR A 47 6.15 0.34 -5.53
N PHE A 48 5.10 -0.48 -5.64
CA PHE A 48 5.18 -1.88 -6.03
C PHE A 48 4.86 -1.96 -7.51
N THR A 49 5.73 -2.56 -8.32
CA THR A 49 5.56 -2.66 -9.77
C THR A 49 5.70 -4.10 -10.24
N VAL A 50 4.94 -4.49 -11.27
CA VAL A 50 5.17 -5.74 -12.00
C VAL A 50 5.95 -5.45 -13.29
N GLY A 51 7.00 -6.23 -13.53
CA GLY A 51 7.87 -6.11 -14.71
C GLY A 51 7.44 -6.99 -15.89
N SER A 52 6.23 -7.55 -15.88
CA SER A 52 5.73 -8.47 -16.90
C SER A 52 4.27 -8.23 -17.23
N ALA A 53 3.90 -8.38 -18.51
CA ALA A 53 2.53 -8.19 -18.97
C ALA A 53 1.56 -9.25 -18.42
N ASP A 54 2.08 -10.45 -18.15
CA ASP A 54 1.30 -11.60 -17.69
C ASP A 54 1.21 -11.68 -16.16
N LEU A 55 1.93 -10.83 -15.43
CA LEU A 55 1.85 -10.75 -13.97
C LEU A 55 1.12 -9.46 -13.59
N LYS A 56 0.15 -9.52 -12.68
CA LYS A 56 -0.56 -8.33 -12.17
C LYS A 56 -0.69 -8.40 -10.65
N PHE A 57 -0.86 -7.26 -10.01
CA PHE A 57 -1.36 -7.19 -8.64
C PHE A 57 -2.89 -7.14 -8.61
N LEU A 58 -3.47 -7.54 -7.49
CA LEU A 58 -4.86 -7.24 -7.16
C LEU A 58 -4.90 -5.99 -6.29
N SER A 59 -5.59 -4.95 -6.76
CA SER A 59 -5.84 -3.72 -5.99
C SER A 59 -6.92 -3.88 -4.91
N ASN A 60 -7.73 -4.94 -5.00
CA ASN A 60 -8.67 -5.35 -3.97
C ASN A 60 -8.35 -6.79 -3.57
N LEU A 61 -7.98 -6.98 -2.32
CA LEU A 61 -7.52 -8.28 -1.83
C LEU A 61 -8.67 -9.29 -1.65
N ALA A 62 -9.90 -8.85 -1.38
CA ALA A 62 -11.05 -9.74 -1.17
C ALA A 62 -11.64 -10.30 -2.48
N ASN A 63 -11.63 -9.49 -3.54
CA ASN A 63 -12.33 -9.78 -4.79
C ASN A 63 -11.43 -10.42 -5.84
N GLU A 64 -10.87 -11.57 -5.51
CA GLU A 64 -9.85 -12.28 -6.28
C GLU A 64 -10.21 -12.62 -7.74
N THR A 65 -11.50 -12.68 -8.07
CA THR A 65 -11.97 -13.11 -9.39
C THR A 65 -12.30 -11.95 -10.33
N ASP A 66 -12.30 -10.71 -9.84
CA ASP A 66 -12.69 -9.53 -10.62
C ASP A 66 -11.49 -8.97 -11.40
N PRO A 67 -11.46 -9.11 -12.75
CA PRO A 67 -10.34 -8.65 -13.54
C PRO A 67 -10.18 -7.13 -13.58
N THR A 68 -11.18 -6.37 -13.17
CA THR A 68 -11.10 -4.91 -13.10
C THR A 68 -10.21 -4.43 -11.95
N THR A 69 -9.90 -5.32 -11.01
CA THR A 69 -9.01 -5.03 -9.87
C THR A 69 -7.54 -5.24 -10.19
N TYR A 70 -7.21 -5.79 -11.38
CA TYR A 70 -5.85 -6.12 -11.75
C TYR A 70 -5.08 -4.90 -12.22
N VAL A 71 -3.94 -4.63 -11.59
CA VAL A 71 -3.12 -3.45 -11.83
C VAL A 71 -1.64 -3.80 -11.97
N ASP A 72 -0.90 -2.97 -12.69
CA ASP A 72 0.55 -3.12 -12.86
C ASP A 72 1.36 -2.51 -11.71
N GLU A 73 0.73 -1.60 -10.96
CA GLU A 73 1.38 -0.84 -9.91
C GLU A 73 0.43 -0.68 -8.72
N LEU A 74 1.00 -0.78 -7.52
CA LEU A 74 0.36 -0.41 -6.27
C LEU A 74 1.21 0.59 -5.50
N PRO A 75 0.60 1.44 -4.66
CA PRO A 75 1.34 2.25 -3.70
C PRO A 75 2.21 1.36 -2.82
N GLY A 76 3.48 1.73 -2.70
CA GLY A 76 4.44 1.05 -1.85
C GLY A 76 4.50 1.60 -0.42
N PRO A 77 5.38 1.03 0.42
CA PRO A 77 5.59 1.43 1.80
C PRO A 77 6.18 2.83 1.93
N ASN A 78 5.68 3.61 2.88
CA ASN A 78 6.28 4.88 3.26
C ASN A 78 6.92 4.74 4.64
N PHE A 79 8.23 4.47 4.68
CA PHE A 79 8.95 4.27 5.93
C PHE A 79 9.09 5.61 6.64
N GLN A 80 8.25 5.89 7.63
CA GLN A 80 8.28 7.14 8.39
C GLN A 80 8.48 6.88 9.87
N ASN A 81 9.28 7.74 10.51
CA ASN A 81 9.54 7.69 11.95
C ASN A 81 10.02 6.31 12.43
N VAL A 82 10.86 5.64 11.63
CA VAL A 82 11.31 4.27 11.94
C VAL A 82 12.09 4.29 13.27
N SER A 83 11.71 3.42 14.19
CA SER A 83 12.28 3.31 15.54
C SER A 83 12.66 1.86 15.84
N PRO A 84 13.45 1.60 16.90
CA PRO A 84 13.73 0.22 17.30
C PRO A 84 12.42 -0.52 17.58
N ILE A 85 12.32 -1.77 17.11
CA ILE A 85 11.11 -2.61 17.25
C ILE A 85 9.95 -2.16 16.33
N TRP A 86 10.18 -1.17 15.45
CA TRP A 86 9.22 -0.84 14.39
C TRP A 86 8.97 -2.06 13.50
N GLN A 87 7.71 -2.30 13.19
CA GLN A 87 7.24 -3.33 12.29
C GLN A 87 6.04 -2.82 11.49
N GLU A 88 6.05 -3.07 10.18
CA GLU A 88 4.90 -2.83 9.30
C GLU A 88 4.72 -4.00 8.34
N ASN A 89 3.45 -4.36 8.11
CA ASN A 89 3.07 -5.42 7.18
C ASN A 89 2.37 -4.81 5.97
N TYR A 90 2.73 -5.26 4.78
CA TYR A 90 2.05 -4.92 3.54
C TYR A 90 1.58 -6.21 2.85
N THR A 91 0.27 -6.32 2.66
CA THR A 91 -0.35 -7.50 2.04
C THR A 91 -0.49 -7.27 0.54
N LEU A 92 -0.04 -8.23 -0.26
CA LEU A 92 -0.15 -8.18 -1.72
C LEU A 92 -0.71 -9.51 -2.23
N LYS A 93 -1.45 -9.46 -3.34
CA LYS A 93 -1.83 -10.63 -4.13
C LYS A 93 -1.38 -10.44 -5.56
N LEU A 94 -0.63 -11.40 -6.08
CA LEU A 94 -0.16 -11.44 -7.46
C LEU A 94 -0.95 -12.49 -8.23
N ILE A 95 -1.30 -12.20 -9.48
CA ILE A 95 -2.01 -13.13 -10.37
C ILE A 95 -1.27 -13.31 -11.69
N ASN A 96 -1.23 -14.55 -12.16
CA ASN A 96 -0.81 -14.87 -13.52
C ASN A 96 -1.99 -14.75 -14.49
N ARG A 97 -1.93 -13.76 -15.38
CA ARG A 97 -2.91 -13.48 -16.45
C ARG A 97 -2.53 -14.07 -17.79
N GLY A 98 -1.33 -14.64 -17.89
CA GLY A 98 -0.89 -15.35 -19.07
C GLY A 98 -1.60 -16.70 -19.23
N THR A 99 -1.24 -17.40 -20.30
CA THR A 99 -1.72 -18.76 -20.60
C THR A 99 -0.74 -19.84 -20.19
N SER A 100 0.45 -19.46 -19.72
CA SER A 100 1.55 -20.35 -19.36
C SER A 100 1.98 -20.12 -17.92
N LYS A 101 2.75 -21.06 -17.37
CA LYS A 101 3.31 -20.95 -16.03
C LYS A 101 4.36 -19.83 -15.97
N LEU A 102 4.40 -19.11 -14.85
CA LEU A 102 5.39 -18.07 -14.58
C LEU A 102 6.28 -18.45 -13.40
N ALA A 103 7.59 -18.26 -13.52
CA ALA A 103 8.49 -18.21 -12.37
C ALA A 103 8.64 -16.76 -11.91
N ILE A 104 8.44 -16.48 -10.62
CA ILE A 104 8.38 -15.11 -10.09
C ILE A 104 9.58 -14.81 -9.19
N THR A 105 10.18 -13.64 -9.42
CA THR A 105 11.25 -13.08 -8.61
C THR A 105 10.95 -11.65 -8.24
N THR A 106 11.45 -11.17 -7.10
CA THR A 106 11.29 -9.77 -6.70
C THR A 106 12.57 -9.17 -6.17
N ASN A 107 12.79 -7.89 -6.46
CA ASN A 107 13.93 -7.10 -6.01
C ASN A 107 13.44 -5.74 -5.50
N SER A 108 14.12 -5.16 -4.52
CA SER A 108 13.95 -3.74 -4.20
C SER A 108 14.71 -2.87 -5.20
N ALA A 109 14.10 -1.76 -5.62
CA ALA A 109 14.71 -0.70 -6.40
C ALA A 109 14.75 0.57 -5.54
N TYR A 110 15.94 0.91 -5.03
CA TYR A 110 16.12 2.14 -4.25
C TYR A 110 17.21 3.03 -4.83
N GLU A 111 17.04 4.33 -4.59
CA GLU A 111 18.04 5.37 -4.82
C GLU A 111 18.61 5.81 -3.48
N THR A 112 19.94 5.84 -3.34
CA THR A 112 20.60 6.25 -2.09
C THR A 112 20.25 7.68 -1.68
N ALA A 113 19.91 8.55 -2.64
CA ALA A 113 19.47 9.91 -2.38
C ALA A 113 18.11 9.98 -1.66
N LYS A 114 17.24 8.97 -1.85
CA LYS A 114 15.92 8.85 -1.20
C LYS A 114 15.97 8.12 0.16
N ASP A 115 17.17 7.78 0.61
CA ASP A 115 17.46 7.17 1.90
C ASP A 115 18.76 7.77 2.50
N PRO A 116 18.68 9.03 2.96
CA PRO A 116 19.85 9.77 3.42
C PRO A 116 20.42 9.25 4.74
N LYS A 117 19.68 8.37 5.45
CA LYS A 117 20.07 7.79 6.73
C LYS A 117 20.46 6.31 6.64
N ASP A 118 20.53 5.76 5.43
CA ASP A 118 20.95 4.37 5.18
C ASP A 118 20.05 3.34 5.89
N LEU A 119 18.75 3.62 6.00
CA LEU A 119 17.77 2.71 6.58
C LEU A 119 17.73 1.36 5.86
N ARG A 120 18.08 1.33 4.57
CA ARG A 120 18.16 0.12 3.75
C ARG A 120 19.09 -0.97 4.30
N SER A 121 20.08 -0.58 5.10
CA SER A 121 21.06 -1.49 5.70
C SER A 121 20.48 -2.24 6.91
N ASP A 122 19.54 -1.62 7.62
CA ASP A 122 19.05 -2.08 8.92
C ASP A 122 17.58 -2.55 8.89
N ILE A 123 16.79 -2.06 7.94
CA ILE A 123 15.43 -2.56 7.71
C ILE A 123 15.50 -3.95 7.07
N LEU A 124 14.93 -4.92 7.77
CA LEU A 124 14.73 -6.28 7.30
C LEU A 124 13.35 -6.43 6.70
N VAL A 125 13.26 -7.08 5.54
CA VAL A 125 12.03 -7.60 4.96
C VAL A 125 11.97 -9.11 5.15
N GLU A 126 10.81 -9.61 5.55
CA GLU A 126 10.40 -11.00 5.49
C GLU A 126 9.25 -11.13 4.49
N ILE A 127 9.36 -12.04 3.53
CA ILE A 127 8.24 -12.37 2.63
C ILE A 127 7.57 -13.63 3.14
N ILE A 128 6.29 -13.56 3.46
CA ILE A 128 5.52 -14.67 4.00
C ILE A 128 4.37 -14.97 3.05
N LYS A 129 4.22 -16.22 2.61
CA LYS A 129 3.00 -16.64 1.93
C LYS A 129 1.91 -16.81 2.96
N TRP A 130 0.69 -16.41 2.63
CA TRP A 130 -0.47 -16.67 3.47
C TRP A 130 -1.55 -17.40 2.67
N ASN A 131 -2.67 -17.73 3.29
CA ASN A 131 -3.79 -18.37 2.62
C ASN A 131 -5.08 -17.73 3.11
N ASP A 132 -5.69 -16.93 2.26
CA ASP A 132 -6.95 -16.25 2.53
C ASP A 132 -8.11 -17.26 2.48
N LEU A 133 -8.47 -17.81 3.65
CA LEU A 133 -9.40 -18.93 3.74
C LEU A 133 -10.84 -18.49 3.52
N ASP A 134 -11.21 -17.29 3.97
CA ASP A 134 -12.57 -16.77 3.90
C ASP A 134 -12.77 -15.72 2.79
N LYS A 135 -11.68 -15.30 2.13
CA LYS A 135 -11.64 -14.40 0.97
C LYS A 135 -12.03 -12.97 1.31
N ASP A 136 -11.77 -12.53 2.53
CA ASP A 136 -12.03 -11.15 2.95
C ASP A 136 -10.85 -10.20 2.65
N GLY A 137 -9.69 -10.75 2.26
CA GLY A 137 -8.50 -9.98 1.93
C GLY A 137 -7.73 -9.44 3.15
N GLU A 138 -8.11 -9.85 4.35
CA GLU A 138 -7.44 -9.55 5.61
C GLU A 138 -6.63 -10.78 6.08
N ILE A 139 -5.62 -10.57 6.93
CA ILE A 139 -4.79 -11.68 7.42
C ILE A 139 -5.33 -12.14 8.77
N ASP A 140 -5.77 -13.39 8.82
CA ASP A 140 -6.25 -13.99 10.05
C ASP A 140 -5.22 -14.86 10.79
N SER A 141 -5.51 -15.08 12.07
CA SER A 141 -4.69 -15.93 12.93
C SER A 141 -4.61 -17.36 12.40
N GLY A 142 -3.42 -17.76 11.96
CA GLY A 142 -3.14 -19.10 11.43
C GLY A 142 -3.13 -19.20 9.91
N GLU A 143 -3.34 -18.08 9.20
CA GLU A 143 -3.28 -18.04 7.73
C GLU A 143 -1.87 -17.84 7.19
N GLU A 144 -0.93 -17.36 7.99
CA GLU A 144 0.48 -17.32 7.63
C GLU A 144 1.03 -18.74 7.46
N THR A 145 1.60 -19.03 6.29
CA THR A 145 2.04 -20.39 5.95
C THR A 145 3.57 -20.51 5.91
N LEU A 146 4.21 -19.88 4.93
CA LEU A 146 5.62 -20.10 4.63
C LEU A 146 6.38 -18.78 4.56
N SER A 147 7.35 -18.61 5.46
CA SER A 147 8.36 -17.57 5.33
C SER A 147 9.39 -17.97 4.27
N LEU A 148 9.63 -17.08 3.31
CA LEU A 148 10.66 -17.21 2.26
C LEU A 148 12.02 -16.67 2.72
N GLY A 149 12.16 -16.37 4.01
CA GLY A 149 13.37 -15.87 4.63
C GLY A 149 13.38 -14.36 4.84
N LYS A 150 14.42 -13.89 5.52
CA LYS A 150 14.62 -12.48 5.89
C LYS A 150 15.85 -11.90 5.21
N LYS A 151 15.73 -10.70 4.65
CA LYS A 151 16.83 -9.97 4.02
C LYS A 151 16.77 -8.49 4.37
N THR A 152 17.90 -7.79 4.38
CA THR A 152 17.89 -6.33 4.37
C THR A 152 17.42 -5.82 3.02
N ILE A 153 17.00 -4.55 2.92
CA ILE A 153 16.67 -3.93 1.62
C ILE A 153 17.86 -4.00 0.65
N ILE A 154 19.10 -3.81 1.12
CA ILE A 154 20.31 -3.99 0.29
C ILE A 154 20.39 -5.42 -0.30
N LYS A 155 20.19 -6.44 0.55
CA LYS A 155 20.22 -7.83 0.10
C LYS A 155 19.05 -8.16 -0.82
N TRP A 156 17.88 -7.56 -0.59
CA TRP A 156 16.76 -7.70 -1.50
C TRP A 156 17.08 -7.12 -2.88
N LYS A 157 17.74 -5.96 -2.99
CA LYS A 157 18.18 -5.42 -4.28
C LYS A 157 19.16 -6.35 -5.00
N THR A 158 20.17 -6.84 -4.28
CA THR A 158 21.31 -7.57 -4.87
C THR A 158 21.04 -9.05 -5.13
N GLU A 159 20.31 -9.72 -4.25
CA GLU A 159 20.04 -11.16 -4.34
C GLU A 159 18.59 -11.47 -4.78
N GLY A 160 17.65 -10.56 -4.53
CA GLY A 160 16.22 -10.79 -4.77
C GLY A 160 15.59 -11.82 -3.82
N PHE A 161 14.30 -12.08 -4.03
CA PHE A 161 13.59 -13.26 -3.55
C PHE A 161 13.00 -14.03 -4.73
N SER A 162 12.96 -15.36 -4.63
CA SER A 162 12.12 -16.18 -5.50
C SER A 162 10.80 -16.46 -4.79
N LEU A 163 9.67 -16.18 -5.45
CA LEU A 163 8.34 -16.48 -4.92
C LEU A 163 7.84 -17.85 -5.36
N GLY A 164 8.62 -18.56 -6.17
CA GLY A 164 8.28 -19.84 -6.78
C GLY A 164 7.57 -19.67 -8.12
N GLU A 165 6.78 -20.68 -8.47
CA GLU A 165 6.02 -20.74 -9.72
C GLU A 165 4.54 -20.37 -9.49
N LEU A 166 3.92 -19.82 -10.53
CA LEU A 166 2.51 -19.43 -10.56
C LEU A 166 1.87 -19.95 -11.84
N GLU A 167 0.94 -20.90 -11.71
CA GLU A 167 0.19 -21.45 -12.84
C GLU A 167 -0.73 -20.39 -13.47
N ALA A 168 -1.17 -20.61 -14.70
CA ALA A 168 -2.09 -19.70 -15.38
C ALA A 168 -3.39 -19.53 -14.58
N GLY A 169 -3.78 -18.28 -14.31
CA GLY A 169 -4.95 -17.93 -13.50
C GLY A 169 -4.76 -18.10 -11.99
N GLN A 170 -3.61 -18.59 -11.52
CA GLN A 170 -3.35 -18.76 -10.10
C GLN A 170 -3.00 -17.42 -9.44
N ILE A 171 -3.42 -17.28 -8.18
CA ILE A 171 -3.09 -16.16 -7.31
C ILE A 171 -2.09 -16.63 -6.25
N ILE A 172 -1.09 -15.78 -5.98
CA ILE A 172 -0.17 -15.95 -4.86
C ILE A 172 -0.32 -14.78 -3.88
N PRO A 173 -0.95 -15.03 -2.72
CA PRO A 173 -1.00 -14.07 -1.61
C PRO A 173 0.32 -14.05 -0.82
N ILE A 174 0.85 -12.84 -0.58
CA ILE A 174 2.07 -12.61 0.19
C ILE A 174 1.90 -11.46 1.18
N ILE A 175 2.70 -11.51 2.24
CA ILE A 175 2.91 -10.46 3.23
C ILE A 175 4.36 -10.04 3.11
N LEU A 176 4.59 -8.74 2.97
CA LEU A 176 5.89 -8.11 3.13
C LEU A 176 5.95 -7.52 4.54
N ARG A 177 6.63 -8.21 5.44
CA ARG A 177 6.82 -7.74 6.82
C ARG A 177 8.17 -7.03 6.92
N PHE A 178 8.13 -5.74 7.16
CA PHE A 178 9.30 -4.93 7.41
C PHE A 178 9.54 -4.78 8.90
N THR A 179 10.80 -4.88 9.34
CA THR A 179 11.18 -4.74 10.74
C THR A 179 12.50 -3.98 10.87
N ALA A 180 12.65 -3.23 11.95
CA ALA A 180 13.90 -2.54 12.31
C ALA A 180 14.33 -2.96 13.72
N PRO A 181 14.92 -4.17 13.89
CA PRO A 181 15.28 -4.69 15.21
C PRO A 181 16.40 -3.89 15.87
N THR A 182 17.29 -3.32 15.06
CA THR A 182 18.42 -2.50 15.49
C THR A 182 18.49 -1.28 14.60
N LEU A 183 18.52 -0.09 15.20
CA LEU A 183 18.79 1.17 14.51
C LEU A 183 19.84 1.95 15.29
N THR A 184 20.72 2.65 14.58
CA THR A 184 21.59 3.64 15.21
C THR A 184 20.80 4.85 15.67
N ASP A 185 21.30 5.59 16.65
CA ASP A 185 20.67 6.84 17.13
C ASP A 185 20.43 7.85 16.00
N THR A 186 21.29 7.85 14.99
CA THR A 186 21.19 8.74 13.83
C THR A 186 20.10 8.36 12.82
N GLN A 187 19.58 7.13 12.92
CA GLN A 187 18.55 6.57 12.05
C GLN A 187 17.15 6.60 12.68
N GLN A 188 17.05 6.76 13.99
CA GLN A 188 15.77 6.82 14.67
C GLN A 188 14.97 8.04 14.20
N GLY A 189 13.70 7.84 13.89
CA GLY A 189 12.83 8.89 13.38
C GLY A 189 13.08 9.24 11.91
N ALA A 190 13.99 8.54 11.21
CA ALA A 190 14.28 8.80 9.82
C ALA A 190 13.17 8.28 8.89
N THR A 191 13.22 8.77 7.66
CA THR A 191 12.34 8.39 6.56
C THR A 191 13.17 7.85 5.40
N GLY A 192 12.63 6.86 4.71
CA GLY A 192 13.22 6.30 3.49
C GLY A 192 12.13 5.92 2.49
N ILE A 193 12.44 6.02 1.20
CA ILE A 193 11.54 5.60 0.12
C ILE A 193 12.25 4.53 -0.70
N PHE A 194 11.62 3.36 -0.83
CA PHE A 194 12.15 2.20 -1.54
C PHE A 194 11.09 1.66 -2.47
N ASP A 195 11.37 1.62 -3.78
CA ASP A 195 10.50 0.95 -4.73
C ASP A 195 10.78 -0.56 -4.74
N PHE A 196 9.85 -1.33 -5.25
CA PHE A 196 9.92 -2.79 -5.28
C PHE A 196 9.34 -3.32 -6.59
N GLU A 197 10.06 -4.25 -7.20
CA GLU A 197 9.75 -4.75 -8.53
C GLU A 197 9.54 -6.27 -8.47
N PHE A 198 8.47 -6.75 -9.10
CA PHE A 198 8.10 -8.16 -9.21
C PHE A 198 8.17 -8.57 -10.68
N LYS A 199 9.12 -9.43 -11.01
CA LYS A 199 9.38 -9.92 -12.37
C LYS A 199 8.86 -11.34 -12.52
N SER A 200 8.52 -11.69 -13.75
CA SER A 200 8.27 -13.07 -14.11
C SER A 200 9.02 -13.47 -15.37
N ILE A 201 9.30 -14.77 -15.47
CA ILE A 201 9.81 -15.44 -16.66
C ILE A 201 8.80 -16.53 -17.02
N GLN A 202 8.37 -16.56 -18.29
CA GLN A 202 7.53 -17.63 -18.81
C GLN A 202 8.33 -18.93 -18.90
N MET A 203 7.74 -20.01 -18.39
CA MET A 203 8.35 -21.35 -18.35
C MET A 203 7.77 -22.28 -19.42
#